data_AF-A0A103R8P2-F1
#
_entry.id   AF-A0A103R8P2-F1
#
_cell.length_a   1.000
_cell.length_b   1.000
_cell.length_c   1.000
_cell.angle_alpha   90.00
_cell.angle_beta   90.00
_cell.angle_gamma   90.00
#
_symmetry.space_group_name_H-M   'P 1'
#
loop_
_entity.id
_entity.type
_entity.pdbx_description
1 polymer ?
#
loop_
_entity_poly.entity_id
_entity_poly.type
_entity_poly.pdbx_seq_one_letter_code
_entity_poly.pdbx_strand_id
1 'polypeptide(L)'
;MPMEPRFIANRVVAIVVPKAPFVTWINSVDSAPGMALTLEQASENANAFLVPASGSDPDAAAKRWLQKHWQVIFERMLEDWYVDERLWPQGRTLKLFKEWCEIRMHSIVLDCAEAPISYED
;
A
#
# COMPACT_ATOMS: atom_id res chain seq x y z
N MET A 1 9.45 17.57 -27.54
CA MET A 1 10.72 17.09 -26.96
C MET A 1 10.53 15.63 -26.57
N PRO A 2 11.55 14.77 -26.60
CA PRO A 2 11.41 13.45 -26.00
C PRO A 2 11.13 13.60 -24.51
N MET A 3 10.23 12.77 -23.98
CA MET A 3 9.93 12.71 -22.55
C MET A 3 11.18 12.27 -21.79
N GLU A 4 11.57 13.04 -20.77
CA GLU A 4 12.73 12.76 -19.92
C GLU A 4 12.25 12.42 -18.50
N PRO A 5 12.42 11.16 -18.03
CA PRO A 5 12.03 10.78 -16.68
C PRO A 5 12.85 11.51 -15.62
N ARG A 6 12.18 12.12 -14.64
CA ARG A 6 12.80 12.90 -13.56
C ARG A 6 12.94 12.08 -12.29
N PHE A 7 14.12 12.05 -11.70
CA PHE A 7 14.34 11.36 -10.43
C PHE A 7 13.62 12.05 -9.26
N ILE A 8 12.79 11.31 -8.52
CA ILE A 8 12.12 11.81 -7.33
C ILE A 8 13.05 11.68 -6.11
N ALA A 9 13.50 12.82 -5.59
CA ALA A 9 14.51 12.85 -4.51
C ALA A 9 13.95 12.74 -3.08
N ASN A 10 12.63 12.90 -2.90
CA ASN A 10 12.01 13.08 -1.59
C ASN A 10 10.90 12.05 -1.27
N ARG A 11 10.69 11.08 -2.16
CA ARG A 11 9.71 10.00 -1.99
C ARG A 11 10.29 8.69 -2.48
N VAL A 12 9.88 7.60 -1.85
CA VAL A 12 10.02 6.25 -2.40
C VAL A 12 8.65 5.65 -2.64
N VAL A 13 8.55 4.66 -3.51
CA VAL A 13 7.32 3.88 -3.66
C VAL A 13 7.36 2.73 -2.64
N ALA A 14 6.30 2.59 -1.87
CA ALA A 14 6.02 1.44 -1.02
C ALA A 14 4.78 0.73 -1.54
N ILE A 15 4.96 -0.49 -2.05
CA ILE A 15 3.86 -1.36 -2.48
C ILE A 15 3.50 -2.27 -1.31
N VAL A 16 2.25 -2.26 -0.89
CA VAL A 16 1.76 -3.06 0.22
C VAL A 16 0.97 -4.24 -0.35
N VAL A 17 1.63 -5.39 -0.39
CA VAL A 17 1.12 -6.60 -1.01
C VAL A 17 0.37 -7.42 0.04
N PRO A 18 -0.90 -7.81 -0.20
CA PRO A 18 -1.64 -8.66 0.72
C PRO A 18 -0.99 -10.04 0.79
N LYS A 19 -1.04 -10.64 1.98
CA LYS A 19 -0.70 -12.04 2.23
C LYS A 19 -1.99 -12.85 2.37
N ALA A 20 -1.85 -14.18 2.40
CA ALA A 20 -2.97 -15.10 2.57
C ALA A 20 -3.98 -14.72 3.68
N PRO A 21 -3.57 -14.30 4.91
CA PRO A 21 -4.53 -13.90 5.94
C PRO A 21 -5.44 -12.73 5.55
N PHE A 22 -4.91 -11.74 4.81
CA PHE A 22 -5.69 -10.60 4.33
C PHE A 22 -6.78 -11.07 3.36
N VAL A 23 -6.42 -11.97 2.43
CA VAL A 23 -7.35 -12.52 1.43
C VAL A 23 -8.41 -13.41 2.08
N THR A 24 -8.02 -14.19 3.08
CA THR A 24 -8.97 -14.95 3.90
C THR A 24 -9.98 -14.02 4.56
N TRP A 25 -9.55 -12.87 5.08
CA TRP A 25 -10.46 -11.88 5.64
C TRP A 25 -11.39 -11.29 4.59
N ILE A 26 -10.89 -10.85 3.43
CA ILE A 26 -11.73 -10.34 2.33
C ILE A 26 -12.86 -11.34 2.03
N ASN A 27 -12.49 -12.59 1.78
CA ASN A 27 -13.45 -13.64 1.45
C ASN A 27 -14.40 -13.98 2.61
N SER A 28 -14.04 -13.71 3.87
CA SER A 28 -14.92 -13.98 5.01
C SER A 28 -16.04 -12.95 5.19
N VAL A 29 -15.85 -11.73 4.67
CA VAL A 29 -16.77 -10.61 4.89
C VAL A 29 -17.92 -10.65 3.88
N ASP A 30 -17.65 -10.96 2.61
CA ASP A 30 -18.69 -11.15 1.59
C ASP A 30 -18.16 -12.02 0.42
N SER A 31 -18.40 -13.34 0.48
CA SER A 31 -18.17 -14.24 -0.65
C SER A 31 -19.49 -14.76 -1.20
N ALA A 32 -19.92 -14.23 -2.35
CA ALA A 32 -20.87 -14.97 -3.18
C ALA A 32 -20.23 -16.30 -3.64
N PRO A 33 -20.99 -17.42 -3.69
CA PRO A 33 -20.45 -18.70 -4.14
C PRO A 33 -19.77 -18.59 -5.51
N GLY A 34 -18.50 -19.01 -5.60
CA GLY A 34 -17.71 -18.97 -6.84
C GLY A 34 -17.00 -17.65 -7.14
N MET A 35 -17.13 -16.63 -6.27
CA MET A 35 -16.51 -15.31 -6.43
C MET A 35 -15.34 -15.05 -5.46
N ALA A 36 -14.79 -16.10 -4.85
CA ALA A 36 -13.69 -15.96 -3.90
C ALA A 36 -12.44 -15.39 -4.58
N LEU A 37 -11.89 -14.33 -4.00
CA LEU A 37 -10.67 -13.67 -4.45
C LEU A 37 -9.46 -14.59 -4.19
N THR A 38 -8.62 -14.77 -5.20
CA THR A 38 -7.34 -15.48 -5.03
C THR A 38 -6.25 -14.53 -4.54
N LEU A 39 -5.19 -15.08 -3.93
CA LEU A 39 -4.03 -14.29 -3.51
C LEU A 39 -3.32 -13.62 -4.69
N GLU A 40 -3.30 -14.26 -5.85
CA GLU A 40 -2.72 -13.72 -7.07
C GLU A 40 -3.50 -12.47 -7.52
N GLN A 41 -4.82 -12.57 -7.63
CA GLN A 41 -5.70 -11.44 -7.97
C GLN A 41 -5.59 -10.28 -6.99
N ALA A 42 -5.51 -10.58 -5.69
CA ALA A 42 -5.32 -9.57 -4.65
C ALA A 42 -3.93 -8.88 -4.76
N SER A 43 -2.91 -9.63 -5.15
CA SER A 43 -1.53 -9.13 -5.27
C SER A 43 -1.32 -8.30 -6.54
N GLU A 44 -2.01 -8.62 -7.63
CA GLU A 44 -1.98 -7.85 -8.89
C GLU A 44 -2.49 -6.41 -8.71
N ASN A 45 -3.43 -6.21 -7.79
CA ASN A 45 -4.05 -4.92 -7.51
C ASN A 45 -3.57 -4.32 -6.16
N ALA A 46 -2.36 -4.67 -5.73
CA ALA A 46 -1.79 -4.18 -4.48
C ALA A 46 -1.64 -2.64 -4.46
N ASN A 47 -1.90 -2.04 -3.31
CA ASN A 47 -1.81 -0.59 -3.14
C ASN A 47 -0.36 -0.12 -3.17
N ALA A 48 -0.10 0.96 -3.90
CA ALA A 48 1.19 1.63 -3.97
C ALA A 48 1.10 3.03 -3.36
N PHE A 49 2.07 3.37 -2.50
CA PHE A 49 2.12 4.63 -1.77
C PHE A 49 3.43 5.36 -2.08
N LEU A 50 3.34 6.65 -2.40
CA LEU A 50 4.50 7.55 -2.40
C LEU A 50 4.76 8.01 -0.97
N VAL A 51 5.76 7.43 -0.32
CA VAL A 51 6.06 7.71 1.09
C VAL A 51 7.21 8.70 1.23
N PRO A 52 7.15 9.64 2.20
CA PRO A 52 8.24 10.56 2.50
C PRO A 52 9.56 9.84 2.80
N ALA A 53 10.60 10.21 2.06
CA ALA A 53 11.93 9.67 2.21
C ALA A 53 12.97 10.66 1.69
N SER A 54 13.86 11.13 2.55
CA SER A 54 14.87 12.12 2.18
C SER A 54 16.14 11.92 3.01
N GLY A 55 17.28 12.40 2.50
CA GLY A 55 18.57 12.31 3.17
C GLY A 55 19.46 11.22 2.58
N SER A 56 20.49 10.83 3.31
CA SER A 56 21.53 9.90 2.85
C SER A 56 21.09 8.43 2.77
N ASP A 57 20.00 8.06 3.43
CA ASP A 57 19.40 6.71 3.38
C ASP A 57 17.87 6.82 3.26
N PRO A 58 17.34 7.01 2.04
CA PRO A 58 15.91 7.11 1.77
C PRO A 58 15.13 5.86 2.20
N ASP A 59 15.71 4.67 2.05
CA ASP A 59 15.04 3.40 2.42
C ASP A 59 14.81 3.31 3.93
N ALA A 60 15.81 3.64 4.74
CA ALA A 60 15.63 3.65 6.19
C ALA A 60 14.68 4.76 6.65
N ALA A 61 14.70 5.94 5.99
CA ALA A 61 13.76 7.01 6.27
C ALA A 61 12.30 6.59 5.98
N ALA A 62 12.07 5.97 4.83
CA ALA A 62 10.78 5.42 4.42
C ALA A 62 10.27 4.35 5.40
N LYS A 63 11.15 3.40 5.79
CA LYS A 63 10.81 2.35 6.77
C LYS A 63 10.36 2.94 8.11
N ARG A 64 11.06 3.96 8.63
CA ARG A 64 10.67 4.64 9.87
C ARG A 64 9.33 5.35 9.73
N TRP A 65 9.10 6.01 8.60
CA TRP A 65 7.83 6.67 8.32
C TRP A 65 6.68 5.64 8.28
N LEU A 66 6.84 4.56 7.52
CA LEU A 66 5.87 3.46 7.44
C LEU A 66 5.58 2.83 8.80
N GLN A 67 6.60 2.62 9.64
CA GLN A 67 6.39 2.10 11.00
C GLN A 67 5.58 3.04 11.88
N LYS A 68 5.68 4.35 11.69
CA LYS A 68 4.90 5.35 12.43
C LYS A 68 3.47 5.49 11.90
N HIS A 69 3.30 5.32 10.59
CA HIS A 69 2.04 5.59 9.88
C HIS A 69 1.32 4.32 9.41
N TRP A 70 1.73 3.14 9.88
CA TRP A 70 1.21 1.84 9.46
C TRP A 70 -0.32 1.73 9.55
N GLN A 71 -0.92 2.37 10.55
CA GLN A 71 -2.36 2.28 10.78
C GLN A 71 -3.14 2.91 9.63
N VAL A 72 -2.75 4.10 9.17
CA VAL A 72 -3.38 4.78 8.03
C VAL A 72 -3.23 3.96 6.75
N ILE A 73 -2.06 3.36 6.54
CA ILE A 73 -1.80 2.50 5.39
C ILE A 73 -2.68 1.24 5.43
N PHE A 74 -2.78 0.61 6.61
CA PHE A 74 -3.57 -0.60 6.76
C PHE A 74 -5.07 -0.33 6.64
N GLU A 75 -5.57 0.74 7.25
CA GLU A 75 -6.97 1.14 7.16
C GLU A 75 -7.34 1.52 5.72
N ARG A 76 -6.45 2.17 4.97
CA ARG A 76 -6.69 2.41 3.54
C ARG A 76 -6.83 1.11 2.75
N MET A 77 -5.98 0.11 3.02
CA MET A 77 -6.13 -1.19 2.37
C MET A 77 -7.46 -1.87 2.71
N LEU A 78 -7.94 -1.76 3.96
CA LEU A 78 -9.21 -2.36 4.37
C LEU A 78 -10.40 -1.66 3.70
N GLU A 79 -10.35 -0.32 3.64
CA GLU A 79 -11.36 0.54 3.01
C GLU A 79 -11.55 0.24 1.52
N ASP A 80 -10.45 -0.04 0.79
CA ASP A 80 -10.51 -0.37 -0.64
C ASP A 80 -11.33 -1.66 -0.92
N TRP A 81 -11.54 -2.52 0.08
CA TRP A 81 -12.39 -3.71 -0.03
C TRP A 81 -13.76 -3.53 0.63
N TYR A 82 -13.81 -2.93 1.82
CA TYR A 82 -15.06 -2.73 2.55
C TYR A 82 -15.05 -1.37 3.25
N VAL A 83 -16.01 -0.49 2.91
CA VAL A 83 -16.13 0.84 3.51
C VAL A 83 -16.70 0.78 4.95
N ASP A 84 -17.49 -0.25 5.27
CA ASP A 84 -18.03 -0.42 6.63
C ASP A 84 -16.96 -0.92 7.61
N GLU A 85 -16.41 0.00 8.40
CA GLU A 85 -15.37 -0.28 9.41
C GLU A 85 -15.78 -1.34 10.44
N ARG A 86 -17.08 -1.60 10.63
CA ARG A 86 -17.56 -2.65 11.56
C ARG A 86 -17.16 -4.05 11.10
N LEU A 87 -16.90 -4.23 9.80
CA LEU A 87 -16.47 -5.49 9.19
C LEU A 87 -14.95 -5.66 9.19
N TRP A 88 -14.20 -4.62 9.57
CA TRP A 88 -12.75 -4.67 9.65
C TRP A 88 -12.29 -5.53 10.83
N PRO A 89 -11.06 -6.09 10.79
CA PRO A 89 -10.47 -6.75 11.93
C PRO A 89 -10.44 -5.81 13.15
N GLN A 90 -10.98 -6.29 14.27
CA GLN A 90 -10.97 -5.57 15.54
C GLN A 90 -9.60 -5.71 16.21
N GLY A 91 -9.14 -4.67 16.92
CA GLY A 91 -7.83 -4.70 17.59
C GLY A 91 -6.64 -4.68 16.62
N ARG A 92 -6.70 -3.85 15.57
CA ARG A 92 -5.61 -3.67 14.60
C ARG A 92 -4.32 -3.26 15.32
N THR A 93 -3.24 -3.98 15.04
CA THR A 93 -1.90 -3.69 15.58
C THR A 93 -0.86 -3.72 14.47
N LEU A 94 0.30 -3.09 14.70
CA LEU A 94 1.44 -3.18 13.78
C LEU A 94 1.86 -4.64 13.52
N LYS A 95 1.67 -5.53 14.51
CA LYS A 95 1.92 -6.97 14.35
C LYS A 95 0.96 -7.59 13.34
N LEU A 96 -0.34 -7.32 13.48
CA LEU A 96 -1.38 -7.80 12.55
C LEU A 96 -1.09 -7.32 11.11
N PHE A 97 -0.77 -6.03 10.96
CA PHE A 97 -0.40 -5.47 9.66
C PHE A 97 0.78 -6.20 9.02
N LYS A 98 1.86 -6.48 9.78
CA LYS A 98 3.02 -7.23 9.26
C LYS A 98 2.70 -8.69 8.94
N GLU A 99 1.75 -9.29 9.64
CA GLU A 99 1.29 -10.66 9.38
C GLU A 99 0.45 -10.72 8.10
N TRP A 100 -0.36 -9.69 7.85
CA TRP A 100 -1.31 -9.64 6.75
C TRP A 100 -0.72 -9.03 5.48
N CYS A 101 0.33 -8.23 5.59
CA CYS A 101 0.90 -7.51 4.46
C CYS A 101 2.42 -7.70 4.36
N GLU A 102 2.93 -7.67 3.13
CA GLU A 102 4.34 -7.48 2.79
C GLU A 102 4.53 -6.05 2.27
N ILE A 103 5.63 -5.39 2.62
CA ILE A 103 5.99 -4.09 2.03
C ILE A 103 7.17 -4.29 1.08
N ARG A 104 6.97 -4.00 -0.19
CA ARG A 104 8.03 -3.94 -1.21
C ARG A 104 8.35 -2.47 -1.49
N MET A 105 9.61 -2.07 -1.36
CA MET A 105 10.01 -0.68 -1.53
C MET A 105 10.88 -0.48 -2.76
N HIS A 106 10.69 0.64 -3.44
CA HIS A 106 11.50 1.09 -4.58
C HIS A 106 11.97 2.51 -4.32
N SER A 107 13.26 2.69 -4.04
CA SER A 107 13.87 4.00 -3.78
C SER A 107 14.23 4.79 -5.04
N ILE A 108 14.40 4.11 -6.16
CA ILE A 108 14.60 4.75 -7.45
C ILE A 108 13.23 4.90 -8.11
N VAL A 109 12.68 6.10 -8.03
CA VAL A 109 11.39 6.45 -8.64
C VAL A 109 11.64 7.54 -9.67
N LEU A 110 11.19 7.29 -10.90
CA LEU A 110 11.29 8.22 -12.02
C LEU A 110 9.89 8.72 -12.37
N ASP A 111 9.68 10.02 -12.23
CA ASP A 111 8.46 10.70 -12.67
C ASP A 111 8.55 10.97 -14.18
N CYS A 112 7.66 10.36 -14.93
CA CYS A 112 7.57 10.50 -16.38
C CYS A 112 6.59 11.61 -16.81
N ALA A 113 5.92 12.27 -15.87
CA ALA A 113 4.98 13.34 -16.18
C ALA A 113 5.68 14.69 -16.36
N GLU A 114 5.18 15.50 -17.29
CA GLU A 114 5.60 16.90 -17.40
C GLU A 114 4.86 17.80 -16.40
N ALA A 115 3.60 17.46 -16.14
CA ALA A 115 2.71 18.17 -15.21
C ALA A 115 3.00 17.79 -13.75
N PRO A 116 2.79 18.70 -12.79
CA PRO A 116 2.88 18.37 -11.38
C PRO A 116 1.80 17.36 -10.95
N ILE A 117 2.08 16.61 -9.89
CA ILE A 117 1.11 15.72 -9.24
C ILE A 117 -0.10 16.56 -8.76
N SER A 118 -1.30 16.18 -9.17
CA SER A 118 -2.58 16.67 -8.66
C SER A 118 -3.25 15.61 -7.77
N TYR A 119 -4.08 16.05 -6.84
CA TYR A 119 -4.87 15.17 -5.98
C TYR A 119 -6.35 15.39 -6.27
N GLU A 120 -7.14 14.31 -6.20
CA GLU A 120 -8.60 14.40 -6.21
C GLU A 120 -9.08 14.81 -4.81
N ASP A 121 -10.08 15.69 -4.74
CA ASP A 121 -10.69 16.20 -3.49
C ASP A 121 -11.63 15.16 -2.85
#